data_AF-G5HEQ5-F1
#
_entry.id   AF-G5HEQ5-F1
#
_cell.length_a   1.000
_cell.length_b   1.000
_cell.length_c   1.000
_cell.angle_alpha   90.00
_cell.angle_beta   90.00
_cell.angle_gamma   90.00
#
_symmetry.space_group_name_H-M   'P 1'
#
loop_
_entity.id
_entity.type
_entity.pdbx_description
1 polymer ?
#
loop_
_entity_poly.entity_id
_entity_poly.type
_entity_poly.pdbx_seq_one_letter_code
_entity_poly.pdbx_strand_id
1 'polypeptide(L)' 'MTKFEQVGVNYQMQCTSAQEAMSSFKHSCDICCCRGINIKCDYCTIASVHKMVVASLEPVRKVPTD' A
#
# COMPACT_ATOMS: atom_id res chain seq x y z
N MET A 1 -8.29 -6.15 -11.66
CA MET A 1 -6.93 -6.19 -11.10
C MET A 1 -5.97 -6.68 -12.18
N THR A 2 -4.98 -5.88 -12.52
CA THR A 2 -3.91 -6.28 -13.46
C THR A 2 -2.89 -7.19 -12.77
N LYS A 3 -2.00 -7.84 -13.53
CA LYS A 3 -0.90 -8.62 -12.94
C LYS A 3 0.04 -7.76 -12.09
N PHE A 4 0.26 -6.51 -12.52
CA PHE A 4 1.03 -5.52 -11.78
C PHE A 4 0.39 -5.24 -10.41
N GLU A 5 -0.92 -5.00 -10.38
CA GLU A 5 -1.65 -4.80 -9.13
C GLU A 5 -1.59 -6.03 -8.22
N GLN A 6 -1.73 -7.24 -8.77
CA GLN A 6 -1.64 -8.47 -8.00
C GLN A 6 -0.28 -8.62 -7.30
N VAL A 7 0.81 -8.35 -8.04
CA VAL A 7 2.18 -8.42 -7.48
C VAL A 7 2.39 -7.33 -6.42
N GLY A 8 1.96 -6.09 -6.69
CA GLY A 8 2.05 -5.00 -5.72
C GLY A 8 1.25 -5.27 -4.43
N VAL A 9 0.06 -5.87 -4.55
CA VAL A 9 -0.74 -6.30 -3.40
C VAL A 9 -0.01 -7.37 -2.60
N ASN A 10 0.58 -8.38 -3.25
CA ASN A 10 1.35 -9.41 -2.56
C ASN A 10 2.52 -8.82 -1.77
N TYR A 11 3.25 -7.85 -2.35
CA TYR A 11 4.31 -7.16 -1.63
C TYR A 11 3.79 -6.40 -0.41
N GLN A 12 2.64 -5.73 -0.49
CA GLN A 12 2.06 -5.07 0.68
C GLN A 12 1.68 -6.07 1.78
N MET A 13 1.04 -7.19 1.42
CA MET A 13 0.61 -8.21 2.39
C MET A 13 1.78 -8.95 3.08
N GLN A 14 2.98 -8.88 2.51
CA GLN A 14 4.21 -9.47 3.07
C GLN A 14 4.98 -8.51 3.98
N CYS A 15 4.63 -7.22 4.01
CA CYS A 15 5.32 -6.26 4.84
C CYS A 15 5.08 -6.52 6.34
N THR A 16 6.12 -6.35 7.13
CA THR A 16 6.11 -6.58 8.58
C THR A 16 6.19 -5.28 9.39
N SER A 17 6.37 -4.14 8.71
CA SER A 17 6.38 -2.81 9.32
C SER A 17 5.75 -1.75 8.40
N ALA A 18 5.21 -0.68 9.00
CA ALA A 18 4.62 0.42 8.23
C ALA A 18 5.66 1.11 7.31
N GLN A 19 6.93 1.17 7.73
CA GLN A 19 8.02 1.74 6.95
C GLN A 19 8.32 0.91 5.68
N GLU A 20 8.32 -0.42 5.82
CA GLU A 20 8.48 -1.34 4.69
C GLU A 20 7.30 -1.22 3.71
N ALA A 21 6.07 -1.20 4.23
CA ALA A 21 4.85 -1.01 3.43
C ALA A 21 4.89 0.30 2.63
N MET A 22 5.33 1.40 3.26
CA MET A 22 5.52 2.70 2.60
C MET A 22 6.57 2.64 1.48
N SER A 23 7.72 2.01 1.74
CA SER A 23 8.79 1.89 0.74
C SER A 23 8.36 1.06 -0.47
N SER A 24 7.69 -0.07 -0.22
CA SER A 24 7.11 -0.95 -1.24
C SER A 24 6.03 -0.23 -2.06
N PHE A 25 5.16 0.55 -1.39
CA PHE A 25 4.12 1.32 -2.05
C PHE A 25 4.70 2.41 -2.96
N LYS A 26 5.70 3.16 -2.46
CA LYS A 26 6.39 4.19 -3.26
C LYS A 26 7.00 3.59 -4.53
N HIS A 27 7.69 2.46 -4.41
CA HIS A 27 8.27 1.79 -5.57
C HIS A 27 7.21 1.41 -6.62
N SER A 28 6.09 0.84 -6.16
CA SER A 28 4.97 0.50 -7.04
C SER A 28 4.35 1.74 -7.68
N CYS A 29 4.21 2.82 -6.93
CA CYS A 29 3.64 4.08 -7.42
C CYS A 29 4.55 4.73 -8.48
N ASP A 30 5.86 4.74 -8.26
CA ASP A 30 6.85 5.26 -9.21
C ASP A 30 6.81 4.49 -10.53
N ILE A 31 6.71 3.15 -10.49
CA ILE A 31 6.55 2.36 -11.71
C ILE A 31 5.21 2.70 -12.38
N CYS A 32 4.13 2.77 -11.60
CA CYS A 32 2.81 2.97 -12.15
C CYS A 32 2.65 4.34 -12.84
N CYS A 33 3.08 5.40 -12.17
CA CYS A 33 2.83 6.79 -12.57
C CYS A 33 3.94 7.34 -13.47
N CYS A 34 5.17 6.84 -13.37
CA CYS A 34 6.31 7.38 -14.13
C CYS A 34 6.83 6.45 -15.22
N ARG A 35 6.45 5.16 -15.21
CA ARG A 35 6.99 4.14 -16.15
C ARG A 35 5.93 3.45 -17.01
N GLY A 36 4.73 4.03 -17.10
CA GLY A 36 3.79 3.72 -18.19
C GLY A 36 2.71 2.67 -17.92
N ILE A 37 2.53 2.19 -16.68
CA ILE A 37 1.38 1.32 -16.36
C ILE A 37 0.07 2.13 -16.34
N ASN A 38 0.09 3.34 -15.78
CA ASN A 38 -1.02 4.31 -15.79
C ASN A 38 -2.36 3.76 -15.25
N ILE A 39 -2.34 3.01 -14.14
CA ILE A 39 -3.57 2.68 -13.41
C ILE A 39 -4.14 3.97 -12.81
N LYS A 40 -5.46 4.16 -12.92
CA LYS A 40 -6.15 5.30 -12.28
C LYS A 40 -6.00 5.19 -10.76
N CYS A 41 -5.32 6.16 -10.16
CA CYS A 41 -4.96 6.14 -8.74
C CYS A 41 -6.18 5.99 -7.80
N ASP A 42 -7.32 6.56 -8.16
CA ASP A 42 -8.59 6.43 -7.40
C ASP A 42 -9.09 4.99 -7.28
N TYR A 43 -8.70 4.12 -8.22
CA TYR A 43 -9.07 2.71 -8.27
C TYR A 43 -7.85 1.79 -8.10
N CYS A 44 -6.71 2.33 -7.65
CA CYS A 44 -5.49 1.55 -7.48
C CYS A 44 -5.64 0.59 -6.30
N THR A 45 -5.65 -0.70 -6.59
CA THR A 45 -5.81 -1.73 -5.54
C THR A 45 -4.60 -1.72 -4.59
N ILE A 46 -3.39 -1.48 -5.11
CA ILE A 46 -2.17 -1.41 -4.29
C ILE A 46 -2.30 -0.28 -3.24
N ALA A 47 -2.81 0.89 -3.62
CA ALA A 47 -3.01 2.01 -2.70
C ALA A 47 -4.06 1.69 -1.62
N SER A 48 -5.12 0.96 -1.98
CA SER A 48 -6.15 0.53 -1.04
C SER A 48 -5.60 -0.46 -0.01
N VAL A 49 -4.84 -1.47 -0.45
CA VAL A 49 -4.20 -2.45 0.43
C VAL A 49 -3.11 -1.80 1.28
N HIS A 50 -2.33 -0.88 0.72
CA HIS A 50 -1.31 -0.14 1.47
C HIS A 50 -1.90 0.55 2.71
N LYS A 51 -3.02 1.27 2.55
CA LYS A 51 -3.72 1.93 3.66
C LYS A 51 -4.15 0.93 4.74
N MET A 52 -4.67 -0.22 4.32
CA MET A 52 -5.10 -1.28 5.24
C MET A 52 -3.91 -1.88 6.01
N VAL A 53 -2.83 -2.21 5.30
CA VAL A 53 -1.61 -2.79 5.88
C VAL A 53 -0.97 -1.82 6.88
N VAL A 54 -0.78 -0.55 6.50
CA VAL A 54 -0.23 0.47 7.42
C VAL A 54 -1.10 0.60 8.66
N ALA A 55 -2.43 0.72 8.50
CA ALA A 55 -3.35 0.81 9.65
C ALA A 55 -3.28 -0.42 10.57
N SER A 56 -3.01 -1.61 10.01
CA SER A 56 -2.86 -2.84 10.79
C SER A 56 -1.52 -2.97 11.51
N LEU A 57 -0.48 -2.29 11.00
CA LEU A 57 0.88 -2.32 11.54
C LEU A 57 1.15 -1.16 12.50
N GLU A 58 0.34 -0.10 12.46
CA GLU A 58 0.41 0.99 13.43
C GLU A 58 -0.23 0.59 14.77
N PRO A 59 0.36 0.97 15.91
CA PRO A 59 -0.25 0.72 17.21
C PRO A 59 -1.57 1.49 17.32
N VAL A 60 -2.61 0.80 17.79
CA VAL A 60 -3.90 1.43 18.12
C VAL A 60 -3.64 2.51 19.16
N ARG A 61 -3.82 3.78 18.80
CA ARG A 61 -3.83 4.87 19.77
C ARG A 61 -5.03 4.61 20.69
N LYS A 62 -4.78 4.30 21.96
CA LYS A 62 -5.84 4.23 22.97
C LYS A 62 -6.51 5.60 23.01
N VAL A 63 -7.79 5.66 22.68
CA VAL A 63 -8.60 6.85 22.92
C VAL A 63 -8.67 7.02 24.45
N PRO A 64 -8.32 8.19 25.01
CA PRO A 64 -8.51 8.44 26.42
C PRO A 64 -10.01 8.34 26.72
N THR A 65 -10.40 7.40 27.58
CA THR A 65 -11.70 7.43 28.24
C THR A 65 -11.55 8.37 29.44
N ASP A 66 -12.11 9.57 29.33
CA ASP A 66 -12.43 10.44 30.48
C ASP A 66 -13.48 9.78 31.39
#